data_AF-A0A7G8Q154-F1
#
_entry.id   AF-A0A7G8Q154-F1
#
_cell.length_a   1.000
_cell.length_b   1.000
_cell.length_c   1.000
_cell.angle_alpha   90.00
_cell.angle_beta   90.00
_cell.angle_gamma   90.00
#
_symmetry.space_group_name_H-M   'P 1'
#
loop_
_entity.id
_entity.type
_entity.pdbx_description
1 polymer ?
#
loop_
_entity_poly.entity_id
_entity_poly.type
_entity_poly.pdbx_seq_one_letter_code
_entity_poly.pdbx_strand_id
1 'polypeptide(L)'
;MSRTQDIVKLERRRFLRAALTGGAMAAIGGFALPTFFRRRGLGGEAMAATPMATGGDVLLMCFADDGHKLGPCHARKLVLNDAQWHERLSDDAYYVMRRAGTERAFSGRHEKTGPGLYRCPACDTALFDAATQFDSGTGWPSFWQPIAKQNVIEKNDSTFGMDRIAVSCAGCDSHLGHVFDDGPAPTGLRYCMNSVALRFVPRTS
;
A
#
# COMPACT_ATOMS: atom_id res chain seq x y z
N MET A 1 -28.58 19.21 -12.27
CA MET A 1 -27.93 17.89 -12.49
C MET A 1 -26.65 18.14 -13.26
N SER A 2 -25.49 17.70 -12.76
CA SER A 2 -24.19 18.28 -13.15
C SER A 2 -23.53 17.61 -14.36
N ARG A 3 -22.70 18.39 -15.05
CA ARG A 3 -22.12 18.20 -16.41
C ARG A 3 -21.09 17.06 -16.54
N THR A 4 -20.99 16.16 -15.56
CA THR A 4 -19.87 15.21 -15.43
C THR A 4 -20.16 13.79 -15.92
N GLN A 5 -21.41 13.44 -16.27
CA GLN A 5 -21.77 12.07 -16.68
C GLN A 5 -21.69 11.78 -18.18
N ASP A 6 -21.55 12.79 -19.04
CA ASP A 6 -21.54 12.59 -20.50
C ASP A 6 -20.17 12.18 -21.06
N ILE A 7 -19.07 12.50 -20.37
CA ILE A 7 -17.70 12.27 -20.86
C ILE A 7 -17.38 10.76 -20.96
N VAL A 8 -17.87 9.95 -20.02
CA VAL A 8 -17.58 8.51 -19.93
C VAL A 8 -18.25 7.67 -21.03
N LYS A 9 -19.29 8.20 -21.71
CA LYS A 9 -19.98 7.50 -22.79
C LYS A 9 -19.33 7.63 -24.17
N LEU A 10 -18.39 8.57 -24.36
CA LEU A 10 -17.88 8.91 -25.69
C LEU A 10 -16.73 8.01 -26.17
N GLU A 11 -15.89 7.49 -25.26
CA GLU A 11 -14.72 6.70 -25.64
C GLU A 11 -15.03 5.24 -26.02
N ARG A 12 -16.16 4.70 -25.53
CA ARG A 12 -16.53 3.29 -25.73
C ARG A 12 -17.06 2.93 -27.14
N ARG A 13 -16.99 3.86 -28.10
CA ARG A 13 -17.54 3.70 -29.48
C ARG A 13 -16.49 3.67 -30.60
N ARG A 14 -15.19 3.74 -30.30
CA ARG A 14 -14.12 3.85 -31.32
C ARG A 14 -13.45 2.54 -31.79
N PHE A 15 -13.91 1.36 -31.34
CA PHE A 15 -13.24 0.08 -31.63
C PHE A 15 -13.98 -0.90 -32.56
N LEU A 16 -15.06 -0.48 -33.23
CA LEU A 16 -15.77 -1.33 -34.20
C LEU A 16 -16.17 -0.54 -35.46
N ARG A 17 -15.35 -0.64 -36.52
CA ARG A 17 -15.67 -0.66 -37.97
C ARG A 17 -14.50 -0.13 -38.81
N ALA A 18 -13.88 -1.02 -39.60
CA ALA A 18 -13.53 -0.80 -41.02
C ALA A 18 -12.70 -2.00 -41.52
N ALA A 19 -13.36 -2.92 -42.22
CA ALA A 19 -12.72 -3.84 -43.14
C ALA A 19 -13.34 -3.65 -44.53
N LEU A 20 -12.58 -4.01 -45.58
CA LEU A 20 -12.91 -4.05 -47.01
C LEU A 20 -12.59 -2.81 -47.88
N THR A 21 -12.31 -3.12 -49.16
CA THR A 21 -11.85 -2.28 -50.30
C THR A 21 -10.37 -1.84 -50.27
N GLY A 22 -9.58 -1.94 -51.35
CA GLY A 22 -9.78 -2.64 -52.64
C GLY A 22 -8.91 -2.08 -53.80
N GLY A 23 -8.15 -2.93 -54.50
CA GLY A 23 -7.35 -2.59 -55.72
C GLY A 23 -5.94 -2.02 -55.46
N ALA A 24 -4.95 -2.12 -56.36
CA ALA A 24 -4.84 -2.82 -57.65
C ALA A 24 -3.35 -3.14 -57.98
N MET A 25 -3.10 -3.94 -59.04
CA MET A 25 -1.79 -4.51 -59.42
C MET A 25 -0.91 -3.61 -60.32
N ALA A 26 0.42 -3.75 -60.19
CA ALA A 26 1.40 -3.64 -61.30
C ALA A 26 2.73 -4.35 -60.91
N ALA A 27 3.41 -5.01 -61.85
CA ALA A 27 4.59 -5.86 -61.56
C ALA A 27 5.74 -5.74 -62.59
N ILE A 28 6.98 -5.60 -62.10
CA ILE A 28 8.29 -5.80 -62.76
C ILE A 28 9.33 -6.08 -61.63
N GLY A 29 10.37 -6.93 -61.73
CA GLY A 29 10.72 -7.94 -62.74
C GLY A 29 12.21 -8.37 -62.69
N GLY A 30 12.56 -9.44 -61.97
CA GLY A 30 13.94 -9.99 -61.82
C GLY A 30 14.70 -9.42 -60.60
N PHE A 31 15.42 -10.17 -59.77
CA PHE A 31 16.38 -11.25 -60.04
C PHE A 31 16.48 -12.21 -58.83
N ALA A 32 16.98 -13.44 -59.02
CA ALA A 32 17.14 -14.41 -57.93
C ALA A 32 18.51 -14.33 -57.23
N LEU A 33 18.54 -14.57 -55.91
CA LEU A 33 19.72 -14.98 -55.13
C LEU A 33 19.24 -15.79 -53.90
N PRO A 34 19.87 -16.94 -53.55
CA PRO A 34 19.35 -17.83 -52.53
C PRO A 34 19.81 -17.48 -51.11
N THR A 35 18.91 -17.75 -50.16
CA THR A 35 19.14 -18.14 -48.75
C THR A 35 20.43 -17.71 -48.05
N PHE A 36 20.31 -16.94 -46.96
CA PHE A 36 20.87 -17.37 -45.67
C PHE A 36 20.10 -16.76 -44.48
N PHE A 37 19.98 -17.55 -43.41
CA PHE A 37 19.28 -17.20 -42.17
C PHE A 37 19.87 -15.95 -41.50
N ARG A 38 19.01 -15.01 -41.02
CA ARG A 38 18.94 -14.64 -39.59
C ARG A 38 17.70 -13.76 -39.30
N ARG A 39 16.57 -14.38 -38.96
CA ARG A 39 15.43 -13.65 -38.37
C ARG A 39 15.83 -13.17 -36.97
N ARG A 40 16.33 -11.94 -36.88
CA ARG A 40 16.70 -11.28 -35.60
C ARG A 40 15.40 -10.89 -34.89
N GLY A 41 14.78 -11.88 -34.25
CA GLY A 41 13.68 -11.64 -33.34
C GLY A 41 14.17 -10.77 -32.20
N LEU A 42 13.63 -9.56 -32.09
CA LEU A 42 13.68 -8.80 -30.84
C LEU A 42 12.73 -9.50 -29.88
N GLY A 43 13.23 -10.57 -29.25
CA GLY A 43 12.56 -11.18 -28.12
C GLY A 43 12.52 -10.14 -27.01
N GLY A 44 11.33 -9.86 -26.49
CA GLY A 44 11.24 -9.21 -25.19
C GLY A 44 11.90 -10.13 -24.17
N GLU A 45 12.97 -9.65 -23.53
CA GLU A 45 13.54 -10.35 -22.39
C GLU A 45 12.48 -10.38 -21.30
N ALA A 46 11.91 -11.56 -21.09
CA ALA A 46 11.06 -11.79 -19.93
C ALA A 46 11.93 -11.59 -18.69
N MET A 47 11.72 -10.47 -18.00
CA MET A 47 12.37 -10.17 -16.72
C MET A 47 12.14 -11.36 -15.79
N ALA A 48 13.20 -12.15 -15.59
CA ALA A 48 13.11 -13.35 -14.78
C ALA A 48 12.77 -12.91 -13.35
N ALA A 49 11.57 -13.27 -12.89
CA ALA A 49 11.11 -12.92 -11.56
C ALA A 49 12.04 -13.56 -10.52
N THR A 50 12.88 -12.74 -9.88
CA THR A 50 13.78 -13.15 -8.80
C THR A 50 12.99 -13.94 -7.76
N PRO A 51 13.43 -15.14 -7.36
CA PRO A 51 12.68 -15.95 -6.40
C PRO A 51 12.49 -15.16 -5.10
N MET A 52 11.23 -15.02 -4.69
CA MET A 52 10.86 -14.24 -3.52
C MET A 52 11.45 -14.87 -2.25
N ALA A 53 11.92 -14.02 -1.33
CA ALA A 53 12.07 -14.43 0.05
C ALA A 53 10.68 -14.78 0.58
N THR A 54 10.42 -16.07 0.78
CA THR A 54 9.19 -16.58 1.39
C THR A 54 9.13 -16.13 2.85
N GLY A 55 8.52 -14.96 3.10
CA GLY A 55 8.30 -14.44 4.45
C GLY A 55 7.60 -15.47 5.32
N GLY A 56 8.11 -15.70 6.53
CA GLY A 56 7.58 -16.72 7.44
C GLY A 56 6.12 -16.48 7.84
N ASP A 57 5.53 -17.46 8.52
CA ASP A 57 4.18 -17.28 9.07
C ASP A 57 4.25 -16.43 10.34
N VAL A 58 3.34 -15.47 10.46
CA VAL A 58 3.23 -14.56 11.60
C VAL A 58 1.87 -14.75 12.28
N LEU A 59 1.90 -14.92 13.60
CA LEU A 59 0.71 -14.99 14.42
C LEU A 59 0.20 -13.57 14.70
N LEU A 60 -0.93 -13.23 14.09
CA LEU A 60 -1.64 -11.97 14.29
C LEU A 60 -2.93 -12.19 15.08
N MET A 61 -3.53 -11.10 15.55
CA MET A 61 -4.92 -11.07 15.97
C MET A 61 -5.78 -10.56 14.82
N CYS A 62 -6.66 -11.39 14.30
CA CYS A 62 -7.54 -11.02 13.20
C CYS A 62 -8.80 -10.29 13.70
N PHE A 63 -9.25 -9.32 12.89
CA PHE A 63 -10.47 -8.54 13.10
C PHE A 63 -11.19 -8.36 11.77
N ALA A 64 -12.51 -8.45 11.77
CA ALA A 64 -13.34 -8.06 10.64
C ALA A 64 -13.51 -6.52 10.57
N ASP A 65 -14.09 -6.02 9.48
CA ASP A 65 -14.21 -4.57 9.23
C ASP A 65 -15.24 -3.86 10.12
N ASP A 66 -16.15 -4.60 10.74
CA ASP A 66 -17.05 -4.12 11.80
C ASP A 66 -16.32 -3.95 13.16
N GLY A 67 -15.07 -4.40 13.31
CA GLY A 67 -14.33 -4.40 14.56
C GLY A 67 -14.41 -5.67 15.40
N HIS A 68 -15.18 -6.69 14.99
CA HIS A 68 -15.25 -7.92 15.78
C HIS A 68 -13.93 -8.69 15.72
N LYS A 69 -13.50 -9.18 16.89
CA LYS A 69 -12.27 -9.96 17.06
C LYS A 69 -12.51 -11.40 16.60
N LEU A 70 -11.90 -11.78 15.48
CA LEU A 70 -11.97 -13.14 14.92
C LEU A 70 -11.10 -14.14 15.69
N GLY A 71 -10.11 -13.65 16.44
CA GLY A 71 -9.17 -14.47 17.22
C GLY A 71 -7.78 -14.55 16.58
N PRO A 72 -6.88 -15.36 17.16
CA PRO A 72 -5.53 -15.55 16.63
C PRO A 72 -5.56 -16.19 15.24
N CYS A 73 -4.76 -15.67 14.33
CA CYS A 73 -4.69 -16.15 12.95
C CYS A 73 -3.23 -16.19 12.46
N HIS A 74 -2.89 -17.22 11.68
CA HIS A 74 -1.61 -17.27 10.99
C HIS A 74 -1.77 -16.57 9.64
N ALA A 75 -1.04 -15.47 9.46
CA ALA A 75 -0.93 -14.78 8.18
C ALA A 75 0.46 -15.03 7.59
N ARG A 76 0.55 -15.08 6.25
CA ARG A 76 1.85 -15.11 5.58
C ARG A 76 2.47 -13.72 5.64
N LYS A 77 3.69 -13.59 6.17
CA LYS A 77 4.35 -12.28 6.25
C LYS A 77 4.62 -11.74 4.85
N LEU A 78 4.15 -10.53 4.57
CA LEU A 78 4.30 -9.90 3.26
C LEU A 78 5.74 -9.42 3.08
N VAL A 79 6.48 -10.10 2.20
CA VAL A 79 7.83 -9.75 1.81
C VAL A 79 7.85 -9.55 0.29
N LEU A 80 8.19 -8.34 -0.13
CA LEU A 80 8.24 -7.90 -1.52
C LEU A 80 9.60 -7.26 -1.81
N ASN A 81 10.00 -7.26 -3.08
CA ASN A 81 11.14 -6.50 -3.57
C ASN A 81 10.79 -5.01 -3.76
N ASP A 82 11.79 -4.18 -4.08
CA ASP A 82 11.64 -2.73 -4.15
C ASP A 82 10.64 -2.27 -5.23
N ALA A 83 10.70 -2.86 -6.43
CA ALA A 83 9.78 -2.55 -7.53
C ALA A 83 8.33 -2.93 -7.16
N GLN A 84 8.13 -4.09 -6.55
CA GLN A 84 6.83 -4.53 -6.05
C GLN A 84 6.28 -3.61 -4.93
N TRP A 85 7.15 -3.00 -4.11
CA TRP A 85 6.74 -2.00 -3.13
C TRP A 85 6.29 -0.70 -3.80
N HIS A 86 6.99 -0.23 -4.84
CA HIS A 86 6.57 0.92 -5.65
C HIS A 86 5.29 0.66 -6.47
N GLU A 87 5.01 -0.58 -6.86
CA GLU A 87 3.72 -0.96 -7.48
C GLU A 87 2.55 -0.98 -6.48
N ARG A 88 2.83 -1.30 -5.20
CA ARG A 88 1.80 -1.46 -4.15
C ARG A 88 1.51 -0.17 -3.37
N LEU A 89 2.48 0.73 -3.23
CA LEU A 89 2.38 1.93 -2.41
C LEU A 89 2.53 3.19 -3.28
N SER A 90 1.88 4.30 -2.87
CA SER A 90 2.24 5.62 -3.41
C SER A 90 3.65 6.01 -2.94
N ASP A 91 4.31 6.95 -3.63
CA ASP A 91 5.67 7.38 -3.29
C ASP A 91 5.78 7.89 -1.83
N ASP A 92 4.81 8.66 -1.35
CA ASP A 92 4.75 9.12 0.05
C ASP A 92 4.63 7.96 1.05
N ALA A 93 3.75 6.99 0.75
CA ALA A 93 3.58 5.81 1.59
C ALA A 93 4.81 4.90 1.53
N TYR A 94 5.45 4.74 0.38
CA TYR A 94 6.72 4.04 0.24
C TYR A 94 7.83 4.70 1.07
N TYR A 95 7.98 6.03 0.98
CA TYR A 95 8.97 6.81 1.73
C TYR A 95 8.79 6.62 3.25
N VAL A 96 7.58 6.80 3.76
CA VAL A 96 7.28 6.58 5.17
C VAL A 96 7.48 5.11 5.56
N MET A 97 6.79 4.18 4.88
CA MET A 97 6.65 2.80 5.32
C MET A 97 7.89 1.94 5.07
N ARG A 98 8.69 2.24 4.03
CA ARG A 98 9.87 1.44 3.65
C ARG A 98 11.21 2.15 3.90
N ARG A 99 11.24 3.48 3.97
CA ARG A 99 12.45 4.26 4.28
C ARG A 99 12.44 4.90 5.68
N ALA A 100 11.43 4.57 6.50
CA ALA A 100 11.22 5.14 7.84
C ALA A 100 11.15 6.67 7.87
N GLY A 101 10.64 7.25 6.78
CA GLY A 101 10.35 8.68 6.70
C GLY A 101 9.18 9.08 7.58
N THR A 102 8.98 10.39 7.74
CA THR A 102 7.82 10.97 8.43
C THR A 102 7.13 11.94 7.49
N GLU A 103 5.80 11.85 7.39
CA GLU A 103 4.99 12.82 6.63
C GLU A 103 4.99 14.18 7.34
N ARG A 104 4.66 15.26 6.63
CA ARG A 104 4.59 16.59 7.24
C ARG A 104 3.43 16.67 8.24
N ALA A 105 3.66 17.24 9.42
CA ALA A 105 2.61 17.56 10.38
C ALA A 105 1.45 18.32 9.71
N PHE A 106 0.21 17.96 10.06
CA PHE A 106 -1.03 18.54 9.54
C PHE A 106 -1.27 18.37 8.02
N SER A 107 -0.58 17.41 7.38
CA SER A 107 -0.84 17.02 5.98
C SER A 107 -1.66 15.72 5.82
N GLY A 108 -1.90 15.02 6.94
CA GLY A 108 -2.56 13.73 6.96
C GLY A 108 -4.07 13.81 6.70
N ARG A 109 -4.65 12.73 6.17
CA ARG A 109 -6.11 12.60 5.97
C ARG A 109 -6.83 11.98 7.17
N HIS A 110 -6.09 11.51 8.17
CA HIS A 110 -6.61 10.61 9.19
C HIS A 110 -6.56 11.14 10.63
N GLU A 111 -6.24 12.43 10.82
CA GLU A 111 -6.21 13.08 12.14
C GLU A 111 -7.56 13.00 12.88
N LYS A 112 -8.68 13.05 12.15
CA LYS A 112 -10.03 12.90 12.70
C LYS A 112 -10.87 12.05 11.76
N THR A 113 -11.33 10.89 12.23
CA THR A 113 -12.23 10.00 11.48
C THR A 113 -13.44 9.60 12.33
N GLY A 114 -14.43 8.96 11.71
CA GLY A 114 -15.57 8.39 12.41
C GLY A 114 -15.27 7.00 13.02
N PRO A 115 -16.28 6.29 13.53
CA PRO A 115 -16.11 4.91 13.98
C PRO A 115 -15.60 4.00 12.86
N GLY A 116 -14.54 3.24 13.15
CA GLY A 116 -13.89 2.38 12.16
C GLY A 116 -12.56 1.82 12.63
N LEU A 117 -11.90 1.08 11.75
CA LEU A 117 -10.58 0.52 11.97
C LEU A 117 -9.53 1.18 11.08
N TYR A 118 -8.30 1.22 11.56
CA TYR A 118 -7.13 1.55 10.77
C TYR A 118 -6.37 0.28 10.44
N ARG A 119 -6.30 -0.05 9.15
CA ARG A 119 -5.52 -1.18 8.61
C ARG A 119 -4.22 -0.69 7.99
N CYS A 120 -3.23 -1.58 7.92
CA CYS A 120 -2.00 -1.31 7.17
C CYS A 120 -2.33 -1.26 5.66
N PRO A 121 -2.05 -0.17 4.92
CA PRO A 121 -2.33 -0.09 3.49
C PRO A 121 -1.48 -1.09 2.67
N ALA A 122 -0.36 -1.56 3.23
CA ALA A 122 0.49 -2.56 2.60
C ALA A 122 -0.04 -4.01 2.71
N CYS A 123 -0.69 -4.40 3.81
CA CYS A 123 -0.99 -5.83 4.07
C CYS A 123 -2.31 -6.10 4.80
N ASP A 124 -3.18 -5.08 4.93
CA ASP A 124 -4.52 -5.14 5.53
C ASP A 124 -4.64 -5.64 6.99
N THR A 125 -3.51 -5.92 7.65
CA THR A 125 -3.42 -6.14 9.10
C THR A 125 -4.10 -4.99 9.83
N ALA A 126 -5.05 -5.29 10.73
CA ALA A 126 -5.68 -4.28 11.59
C ALA A 126 -4.67 -3.78 12.62
N LEU A 127 -4.50 -2.46 12.73
CA LEU A 127 -3.46 -1.82 13.55
C LEU A 127 -4.07 -1.08 14.75
N PHE A 128 -5.10 -0.25 14.52
CA PHE A 128 -5.74 0.57 15.53
C PHE A 128 -7.27 0.59 15.33
N ASP A 129 -8.02 0.81 16.42
CA ASP A 129 -9.45 1.12 16.38
C ASP A 129 -9.61 2.64 16.57
N ALA A 130 -10.51 3.29 15.83
CA ALA A 130 -10.80 4.71 16.01
C ALA A 130 -11.29 5.03 17.44
N ALA A 131 -11.85 4.06 18.17
CA ALA A 131 -12.19 4.19 19.59
C ALA A 131 -10.97 4.42 20.51
N THR A 132 -9.75 4.16 20.04
CA THR A 132 -8.50 4.48 20.78
C THR A 132 -7.82 5.75 20.26
N GLN A 133 -8.38 6.42 19.25
CA GLN A 133 -7.88 7.66 18.70
C GLN A 133 -8.17 8.85 19.64
N PHE A 134 -7.26 9.82 19.71
CA PHE A 134 -7.47 11.09 20.39
C PHE A 134 -6.76 12.23 19.66
N ASP A 135 -7.21 13.47 19.91
CA ASP A 135 -6.53 14.67 19.41
C ASP A 135 -5.38 15.03 20.37
N SER A 136 -4.15 14.88 19.89
CA SER A 136 -2.92 15.19 20.63
C SER A 136 -2.34 16.56 20.28
N GLY A 137 -2.93 17.28 19.30
CA GLY A 137 -2.38 18.52 18.77
C GLY A 137 -1.05 18.39 18.01
N THR A 138 -0.51 17.19 17.78
CA THR A 138 0.80 17.03 17.10
C THR A 138 0.75 17.16 15.59
N GLY A 139 -0.43 17.02 14.97
CA GLY A 139 -0.59 17.00 13.51
C GLY A 139 -0.39 15.63 12.87
N TRP A 140 -0.46 14.54 13.65
CA TRP A 140 -0.50 13.16 13.17
C TRP A 140 -1.54 12.33 13.95
N PRO A 141 -2.20 11.34 13.30
CA PRO A 141 -3.07 10.37 13.98
C PRO A 141 -2.44 9.80 15.27
N SER A 142 -3.11 10.01 16.40
CA SER A 142 -2.62 9.62 17.72
C SER A 142 -3.59 8.66 18.39
N PHE A 143 -3.07 7.53 18.88
CA PHE A 143 -3.85 6.48 19.55
C PHE A 143 -3.25 6.14 20.92
N TRP A 144 -4.07 5.77 21.90
CA TRP A 144 -3.54 5.39 23.23
C TRP A 144 -3.23 3.89 23.38
N GLN A 145 -3.65 3.05 22.42
CA GLN A 145 -3.21 1.66 22.27
C GLN A 145 -3.44 1.14 20.83
N PRO A 146 -2.66 0.14 20.37
CA PRO A 146 -2.99 -0.67 19.18
C PRO A 146 -4.21 -1.56 19.44
N ILE A 147 -4.87 -2.01 18.36
CA ILE A 147 -6.03 -2.92 18.44
C ILE A 147 -5.65 -4.29 19.02
N ALA A 148 -4.39 -4.71 18.81
CA ALA A 148 -3.77 -5.87 19.43
C ALA A 148 -2.25 -5.70 19.45
N LYS A 149 -1.61 -6.03 20.59
CA LYS A 149 -0.14 -5.93 20.74
C LYS A 149 0.62 -6.79 19.72
N GLN A 150 0.06 -7.92 19.30
CA GLN A 150 0.67 -8.83 18.32
C GLN A 150 0.72 -8.26 16.89
N ASN A 151 -0.08 -7.23 16.58
CA ASN A 151 -0.20 -6.70 15.21
C ASN A 151 0.83 -5.59 14.91
N VAL A 152 1.52 -5.11 15.94
CA VAL A 152 2.58 -4.11 15.87
C VAL A 152 3.89 -4.65 16.44
N ILE A 153 5.00 -4.08 16.00
CA ILE A 153 6.35 -4.33 16.51
C ILE A 153 6.87 -3.01 17.05
N GLU A 154 7.23 -2.98 18.32
CA GLU A 154 7.91 -1.86 18.99
C GLU A 154 9.41 -2.14 19.03
N LYS A 155 10.23 -1.17 18.59
CA LYS A 155 11.69 -1.30 18.56
C LYS A 155 12.36 0.05 18.85
N ASN A 156 13.40 0.04 19.67
CA ASN A 156 14.21 1.22 19.94
C ASN A 156 14.79 1.81 18.65
N ASP A 157 14.65 3.13 18.51
CA ASP A 157 15.15 3.97 17.43
C ASP A 157 15.93 5.12 18.08
N SER A 158 17.25 5.12 17.94
CA SER A 158 18.17 6.15 18.42
C SER A 158 18.63 7.11 17.30
N THR A 159 17.94 7.12 16.16
CA THR A 159 18.28 7.96 15.01
C THR A 159 18.14 9.44 15.37
N PHE A 160 19.01 10.27 14.79
CA PHE A 160 19.12 11.71 15.09
C PHE A 160 19.45 12.05 16.56
N GLY A 161 19.95 11.09 17.35
CA GLY A 161 20.32 11.30 18.75
C GLY A 161 19.13 11.45 19.70
N MET A 162 17.94 11.00 19.28
CA MET A 162 16.75 10.92 20.12
C MET A 162 16.43 9.45 20.38
N ASP A 163 16.30 9.04 21.64
CA ASP A 163 15.80 7.72 21.99
C ASP A 163 14.27 7.69 21.90
N ARG A 164 13.74 6.95 20.92
CA ARG A 164 12.31 6.76 20.68
C ARG A 164 12.01 5.28 20.49
N ILE A 165 10.74 4.90 20.55
CA ILE A 165 10.29 3.55 20.20
C ILE A 165 9.55 3.64 18.86
N ALA A 166 10.19 3.15 17.80
CA ALA A 166 9.57 3.03 16.49
C ALA A 166 8.56 1.88 16.48
N VAL A 167 7.44 2.12 15.81
CA VAL A 167 6.31 1.19 15.67
C VAL A 167 6.20 0.79 14.20
N SER A 168 6.17 -0.51 13.95
CA SER A 168 6.03 -1.12 12.62
C SER A 168 4.91 -2.16 12.58
N CYS A 169 4.37 -2.46 11.40
CA CYS A 169 3.35 -3.50 11.23
C CYS A 169 3.97 -4.91 11.28
N ALA A 170 3.47 -5.79 12.17
CA ALA A 170 3.97 -7.15 12.29
C ALA A 170 3.78 -8.01 11.01
N GLY A 171 2.74 -7.70 10.22
CA GLY A 171 2.43 -8.42 8.97
C GLY A 171 3.37 -8.15 7.78
N CYS A 172 4.18 -7.07 7.81
CA CYS A 172 5.00 -6.67 6.66
C CYS A 172 6.26 -5.82 6.96
N ASP A 173 6.59 -5.62 8.24
CA ASP A 173 7.69 -4.77 8.73
C ASP A 173 7.65 -3.30 8.27
N SER A 174 6.52 -2.83 7.72
CA SER A 174 6.37 -1.44 7.31
C SER A 174 6.32 -0.51 8.52
N HIS A 175 7.13 0.54 8.50
CA HIS A 175 7.12 1.60 9.51
C HIS A 175 5.76 2.31 9.54
N LEU A 176 5.30 2.64 10.75
CA LEU A 176 4.02 3.32 11.00
C LEU A 176 4.24 4.68 11.66
N GLY A 177 5.12 4.74 12.66
CA GLY A 177 5.44 5.95 13.42
C GLY A 177 6.17 5.61 14.71
N HIS A 178 5.88 6.32 15.80
CA HIS A 178 6.54 6.12 17.10
C HIS A 178 5.53 6.09 18.25
N VAL A 179 5.91 5.47 19.37
CA VAL A 179 5.16 5.52 20.64
C VAL A 179 5.93 6.34 21.69
N PHE A 180 5.19 7.12 22.45
CA PHE A 180 5.65 8.02 23.51
C PHE A 180 4.85 7.78 24.80
N ASP A 181 5.35 8.29 25.94
CA ASP A 181 4.80 8.15 27.30
C ASP A 181 4.04 9.40 27.80
N ASP A 182 3.62 10.26 26.86
CA ASP A 182 2.87 11.50 27.09
C ASP A 182 1.39 11.40 26.66
N GLY A 183 0.83 10.19 26.69
CA GLY A 183 -0.55 9.91 26.30
C GLY A 183 -1.57 10.06 27.44
N PRO A 184 -2.88 9.96 27.12
CA PRO A 184 -3.94 10.01 28.10
C PRO A 184 -4.04 8.70 28.91
N ALA A 185 -4.79 8.75 30.01
CA ALA A 185 -5.34 7.54 30.63
C ALA A 185 -6.18 6.73 29.60
N PRO A 186 -6.21 5.38 29.67
CA PRO A 186 -5.72 4.55 30.77
C PRO A 186 -4.25 4.11 30.66
N THR A 187 -3.60 4.27 29.51
CA THR A 187 -2.25 3.71 29.27
C THR A 187 -1.11 4.68 29.56
N GLY A 188 -1.35 5.99 29.47
CA GLY A 188 -0.28 6.99 29.43
C GLY A 188 0.52 6.99 28.13
N LEU A 189 0.12 6.18 27.12
CA LEU A 189 0.88 6.01 25.88
C LEU A 189 0.27 6.80 24.72
N ARG A 190 1.11 7.33 23.83
CA ARG A 190 0.71 7.97 22.58
C ARG A 190 1.42 7.32 21.40
N TYR A 191 0.70 6.46 20.68
CA TYR A 191 1.09 5.92 19.38
C TYR A 191 0.81 6.98 18.31
N CYS A 192 1.85 7.72 17.93
CA CYS A 192 1.81 8.81 16.96
C CYS A 192 2.19 8.28 15.57
N MET A 193 1.19 7.98 14.74
CA MET A 193 1.34 7.26 13.47
C MET A 193 1.21 8.20 12.28
N ASN A 194 1.98 7.97 11.22
CA ASN A 194 1.82 8.67 9.94
C ASN A 194 0.47 8.30 9.31
N SER A 195 -0.29 9.29 8.84
CA SER A 195 -1.55 9.10 8.12
C SER A 195 -1.38 8.28 6.85
N VAL A 196 -0.31 8.45 6.06
CA VAL A 196 -0.07 7.67 4.84
C VAL A 196 0.26 6.20 5.12
N ALA A 197 0.66 5.86 6.35
CA ALA A 197 0.91 4.50 6.79
C ALA A 197 -0.35 3.77 7.31
N LEU A 198 -1.52 4.43 7.27
CA LEU A 198 -2.80 3.91 7.74
C LEU A 198 -3.88 4.00 6.64
N ARG A 199 -4.71 2.97 6.53
CA ARG A 199 -5.93 2.95 5.70
C ARG A 199 -7.15 2.85 6.60
N PHE A 200 -7.96 3.90 6.64
CA PHE A 200 -9.22 3.88 7.39
C PHE A 200 -10.28 2.99 6.70
N VAL A 201 -10.98 2.20 7.51
CA VAL A 201 -12.12 1.37 7.13
C VAL A 201 -13.29 1.74 8.05
N PRO A 202 -14.37 2.37 7.55
CA PRO A 202 -15.54 2.70 8.35
C PRO A 202 -16.19 1.45 8.94
N ARG A 203 -16.60 1.50 10.20
CA ARG A 203 -17.38 0.43 10.83
C ARG A 203 -18.76 0.38 10.18
N THR A 204 -19.02 -0.65 9.37
CA THR A 204 -20.36 -0.91 8.82
C THR A 204 -21.22 -1.58 9.89
N SER A 205 -22.40 -1.00 10.14
CA SER A 205 -23.43 -1.47 11.07
C SER A 205 -24.46 -2.36 10.38
#